data_AF-A0A3P7L096-F1
#
_entry.id   AF-A0A3P7L096-F1
#
_cell.length_a   1.000
_cell.length_b   1.000
_cell.length_c   1.000
_cell.angle_alpha   90.00
_cell.angle_beta   90.00
_cell.angle_gamma   90.00
#
_symmetry.space_group_name_H-M   'P 1'
#
loop_
_entity.id
_entity.type
_entity.pdbx_description
1 polymer ?
#
loop_
_entity_poly.entity_id
_entity_poly.type
_entity_poly.pdbx_seq_one_letter_code
_entity_poly.pdbx_strand_id
1 'polypeptide(L)'
;MMLTSMGILNVGRGKVETIRFARYRRCHDYELSYWSHYLWKYHEEMSLHRAMAMLFLGDGRYGFKRDNLSIALLVISMYPIVAHNVADNRLYHQPLRFLWTHAVEPRLLVPVCRSKNKPIQCDVEIRFKNPSMSLPYYYGLAPMVLPPLDDVISIALRGPGVEELHFDLTNEK
;
A
#
# COMPACT_ATOMS: atom_id res chain seq x y z
N MET A 1 -15.85 2.72 3.37
CA MET A 1 -14.88 3.85 3.44
C MET A 1 -13.69 3.58 4.37
N MET A 2 -13.90 3.28 5.66
CA MET A 2 -12.79 3.04 6.62
C MET A 2 -11.80 1.95 6.16
N LEU A 3 -12.31 0.82 5.66
CA LEU A 3 -11.45 -0.29 5.19
C LEU A 3 -10.57 0.12 3.98
N THR A 4 -11.12 0.90 3.04
CA THR A 4 -10.34 1.46 1.92
C THR A 4 -9.23 2.37 2.41
N SER A 5 -9.51 3.24 3.38
CA SER A 5 -8.48 4.11 3.99
C SER A 5 -7.37 3.30 4.68
N MET A 6 -7.73 2.22 5.39
CA MET A 6 -6.74 1.30 5.97
C MET A 6 -5.88 0.64 4.89
N GLY A 7 -6.48 0.26 3.75
CA GLY A 7 -5.77 -0.28 2.60
C GLY A 7 -4.79 0.72 1.98
N ILE A 8 -5.20 1.99 1.82
CA ILE A 8 -4.35 3.06 1.28
C ILE A 8 -3.14 3.31 2.20
N LEU A 9 -3.37 3.41 3.52
CA LEU A 9 -2.29 3.66 4.48
C LEU A 9 -1.29 2.50 4.60
N ASN A 10 -1.74 1.27 4.38
CA ASN A 10 -0.92 0.06 4.49
C ASN A 10 -0.62 -0.57 3.13
N VAL A 11 -0.62 0.23 2.07
CA VAL A 11 -0.38 -0.23 0.70
C VAL A 11 0.92 -1.03 0.59
N GLY A 12 0.84 -2.21 -0.01
CA GLY A 12 1.98 -3.13 -0.20
C GLY A 12 2.52 -3.81 1.07
N ARG A 13 2.06 -3.45 2.27
CA ARG A 13 2.60 -3.96 3.54
C ARG A 13 1.91 -5.19 4.09
N GLY A 14 0.74 -5.58 3.57
CA GLY A 14 0.03 -6.77 4.03
C GLY A 14 -0.32 -6.78 5.53
N LYS A 15 -0.67 -5.61 6.12
CA LYS A 15 -0.88 -5.48 7.57
C LYS A 15 -2.00 -6.40 8.09
N VAL A 16 -1.66 -7.32 9.00
CA VAL A 16 -2.53 -8.40 9.48
C VAL A 16 -3.82 -7.89 10.11
N GLU A 17 -3.78 -6.77 10.85
CA GLU A 17 -4.98 -6.20 11.46
C GLU A 17 -6.00 -5.76 10.40
N THR A 18 -5.53 -5.19 9.29
CA THR A 18 -6.41 -4.78 8.18
C THR A 18 -7.00 -6.01 7.49
N ILE A 19 -6.21 -7.07 7.31
CA ILE A 19 -6.67 -8.34 6.73
C ILE A 19 -7.72 -9.00 7.63
N ARG A 20 -7.50 -9.03 8.95
CA ARG A 20 -8.46 -9.56 9.92
C ARG A 20 -9.76 -8.77 9.90
N PHE A 21 -9.68 -7.44 9.84
CA PHE A 21 -10.86 -6.59 9.73
C PHE A 21 -11.63 -6.80 8.42
N ALA A 22 -10.92 -6.92 7.29
CA ALA A 22 -11.52 -7.29 6.01
C ALA A 22 -12.22 -8.65 6.10
N ARG A 23 -11.54 -9.68 6.62
CA ARG A 23 -12.12 -11.03 6.78
C ARG A 23 -13.36 -11.02 7.67
N TYR A 24 -13.33 -10.29 8.79
CA TYR A 24 -14.48 -10.14 9.68
C TYR A 24 -15.69 -9.59 8.92
N ARG A 25 -15.51 -8.51 8.13
CA ARG A 25 -16.58 -7.93 7.31
C ARG A 25 -17.11 -8.92 6.26
N ARG A 26 -16.23 -9.66 5.58
CA ARG A 26 -16.65 -10.68 4.59
C ARG A 26 -17.47 -11.80 5.22
N CYS A 27 -17.05 -12.29 6.39
CA CYS A 27 -17.68 -13.44 7.04
C CYS A 27 -18.98 -13.10 7.76
N HIS A 28 -19.19 -11.84 8.16
CA HIS A 28 -20.41 -11.40 8.84
C HIS A 28 -21.66 -11.54 7.95
N ASP A 29 -21.51 -11.43 6.62
CA ASP A 29 -22.64 -11.41 5.68
C ASP A 29 -22.87 -12.73 4.92
N TYR A 30 -22.44 -13.86 5.48
CA TYR A 30 -22.52 -15.17 4.82
C TYR A 30 -23.97 -15.59 4.48
N GLU A 31 -24.96 -15.25 5.33
CA GLU A 31 -26.36 -15.62 5.11
C GLU A 31 -27.05 -14.80 4.00
N LEU A 32 -26.48 -13.68 3.58
CA LEU A 32 -27.04 -12.77 2.56
C LEU A 32 -26.50 -13.08 1.16
N SER A 33 -26.18 -14.35 0.86
CA SER A 33 -25.20 -14.79 -0.16
C SER A 33 -25.42 -14.32 -1.62
N TYR A 34 -26.57 -13.73 -1.94
CA TYR A 34 -26.82 -13.19 -3.27
C TYR A 34 -26.46 -11.71 -3.37
N TRP A 35 -25.36 -11.45 -4.08
CA TRP A 35 -24.81 -10.13 -4.42
C TRP A 35 -25.81 -9.16 -5.05
N SER A 36 -26.96 -9.65 -5.53
CA SER A 36 -28.01 -8.87 -6.19
C SER A 36 -29.20 -8.51 -5.30
N HIS A 37 -29.36 -9.07 -4.09
CA HIS A 37 -30.53 -8.76 -3.27
C HIS A 37 -30.40 -7.47 -2.44
N TYR A 38 -29.18 -7.01 -2.17
CA TYR A 38 -28.93 -5.84 -1.34
C TYR A 38 -27.92 -4.88 -1.96
N LEU A 39 -28.37 -3.67 -2.28
CA LEU A 39 -27.57 -2.60 -2.91
C LEU A 39 -26.28 -2.29 -2.15
N TRP A 40 -26.31 -2.36 -0.81
CA TRP A 40 -25.16 -2.08 0.03
C TRP A 40 -24.11 -3.19 -0.01
N LYS A 41 -24.50 -4.44 -0.26
CA LYS A 41 -23.58 -5.58 -0.24
C LYS A 41 -22.53 -5.51 -1.36
N TYR A 42 -22.94 -5.07 -2.55
CA TYR A 42 -22.02 -4.84 -3.67
C TYR A 42 -20.91 -3.84 -3.29
N HIS A 43 -21.29 -2.74 -2.62
CA HIS A 43 -20.33 -1.72 -2.15
C HIS A 43 -19.31 -2.27 -1.16
N GLU A 44 -19.80 -3.03 -0.18
CA GLU A 44 -18.97 -3.55 0.89
C GLU A 44 -17.90 -4.49 0.34
N GLU A 45 -18.33 -5.43 -0.50
CA GLU A 45 -17.44 -6.38 -1.14
C GLU A 45 -16.46 -5.67 -2.09
N MET A 46 -16.92 -4.68 -2.85
CA MET A 46 -16.04 -3.86 -3.67
C MET A 46 -14.98 -3.13 -2.81
N SER A 47 -15.38 -2.53 -1.70
CA SER A 47 -14.47 -1.83 -0.79
C SER A 47 -13.46 -2.80 -0.17
N LEU A 48 -13.90 -4.00 0.18
CA LEU A 48 -13.08 -5.06 0.73
C LEU A 48 -12.04 -5.55 -0.27
N HIS A 49 -12.48 -5.91 -1.47
CA HIS A 49 -11.59 -6.36 -2.55
C HIS A 49 -10.57 -5.28 -2.93
N ARG A 50 -10.99 -4.01 -2.96
CA ARG A 50 -10.07 -2.89 -3.21
C ARG A 50 -9.04 -2.72 -2.10
N ALA A 51 -9.45 -2.77 -0.83
CA ALA A 51 -8.51 -2.68 0.28
C ALA A 51 -7.51 -3.85 0.28
N MET A 52 -7.98 -5.07 0.02
CA MET A 52 -7.12 -6.25 -0.11
C MET A 52 -6.14 -6.10 -1.28
N ALA A 53 -6.59 -5.62 -2.44
CA ALA A 53 -5.72 -5.36 -3.58
C ALA A 53 -4.63 -4.32 -3.25
N MET A 54 -4.95 -3.28 -2.48
CA MET A 54 -3.96 -2.29 -2.02
C MET A 54 -2.95 -2.89 -1.05
N LEU A 55 -3.39 -3.71 -0.09
CA LEU A 55 -2.49 -4.34 0.90
C LEU A 55 -1.42 -5.21 0.24
N PHE A 56 -1.78 -5.89 -0.86
CA PHE A 56 -0.91 -6.79 -1.62
C PHE A 56 -0.55 -6.22 -2.99
N LEU A 57 -0.46 -4.90 -3.09
CA LEU A 57 -0.27 -4.21 -4.36
C LEU A 57 1.02 -4.71 -5.06
N GLY A 58 0.82 -5.34 -6.22
CA GLY A 58 1.88 -6.01 -6.97
C GLY A 58 2.71 -6.96 -6.12
N ASP A 59 2.05 -7.80 -5.31
CA ASP A 59 2.68 -8.77 -4.41
C ASP A 59 3.56 -8.11 -3.33
N GLY A 60 3.14 -6.92 -2.87
CA GLY A 60 3.89 -6.12 -1.91
C GLY A 60 5.13 -5.45 -2.50
N ARG A 61 5.23 -5.34 -3.83
CA ARG A 61 6.38 -4.69 -4.49
C ARG A 61 6.21 -3.19 -4.68
N TYR A 62 4.96 -2.74 -4.66
CA TYR A 62 4.59 -1.38 -5.03
C TYR A 62 3.94 -0.64 -3.88
N GLY A 63 3.95 0.67 -3.98
CA GLY A 63 3.08 1.53 -3.21
C GLY A 63 2.65 2.76 -3.99
N PHE A 64 1.93 3.66 -3.35
CA PHE A 64 1.40 4.86 -3.99
C PHE A 64 2.36 6.04 -3.92
N LYS A 65 2.59 6.69 -5.05
CA LYS A 65 3.31 7.96 -5.17
C LYS A 65 2.55 9.09 -4.48
N ARG A 66 3.26 10.15 -4.07
CA ARG A 66 2.70 11.35 -3.44
C ARG A 66 2.79 12.62 -4.28
N ASP A 67 3.08 12.52 -5.57
CA ASP A 67 3.02 13.66 -6.49
C ASP A 67 1.58 14.12 -6.78
N ASN A 68 1.41 15.38 -7.18
CA ASN A 68 0.10 15.99 -7.41
C ASN A 68 -0.77 15.19 -8.39
N LEU A 69 -0.18 14.64 -9.46
CA LEU A 69 -0.91 13.85 -10.45
C LEU A 69 -1.37 12.52 -9.84
N SER A 70 -0.49 11.79 -9.16
CA SER A 70 -0.86 10.54 -8.48
C SER A 70 -1.94 10.73 -7.43
N ILE A 71 -1.88 11.81 -6.65
CA ILE A 71 -2.92 12.16 -5.69
C ILE A 71 -4.25 12.40 -6.41
N ALA A 72 -4.26 13.19 -7.49
CA ALA A 72 -5.48 13.44 -8.27
C ALA A 72 -6.07 12.13 -8.83
N LEU A 73 -5.23 11.26 -9.39
CA LEU A 73 -5.65 9.95 -9.92
C LEU A 73 -6.20 9.03 -8.83
N LEU A 74 -5.62 9.06 -7.62
CA LEU A 74 -6.12 8.31 -6.48
C LEU A 74 -7.47 8.85 -5.99
N VAL A 75 -7.64 10.17 -5.94
CA VAL A 75 -8.93 10.80 -5.58
C VAL A 75 -10.01 10.39 -6.57
N ILE A 76 -9.72 10.46 -7.86
CA ILE A 76 -10.63 10.00 -8.92
C ILE A 76 -10.92 8.51 -8.70
N SER A 77 -9.89 7.66 -8.66
CA SER A 77 -10.08 6.22 -8.54
C SER A 77 -10.88 5.81 -7.29
N MET A 78 -10.57 6.41 -6.14
CA MET A 78 -11.14 6.07 -4.83
C MET A 78 -12.38 6.89 -4.48
N TYR A 79 -12.97 7.58 -5.46
CA TYR A 79 -14.15 8.40 -5.27
C TYR A 79 -15.28 7.60 -4.56
N PRO A 80 -15.88 8.16 -3.48
CA PRO A 80 -16.63 7.38 -2.49
C PRO A 80 -18.05 7.02 -2.93
N ILE A 81 -18.47 7.41 -4.14
CA ILE A 81 -19.79 7.06 -4.66
C ILE A 81 -19.93 5.55 -4.84
N VAL A 82 -21.08 5.06 -4.41
CA VAL A 82 -21.49 3.66 -4.45
C VAL A 82 -22.22 3.37 -5.77
N ALA A 83 -21.83 2.29 -6.44
CA ALA A 83 -22.61 1.72 -7.52
C ALA A 83 -23.52 0.62 -6.97
N HIS A 84 -24.70 0.48 -7.54
CA HIS A 84 -25.68 -0.52 -7.07
C HIS A 84 -25.39 -1.93 -7.60
N ASN A 85 -24.69 -2.02 -8.72
CA ASN A 85 -24.25 -3.25 -9.36
C ASN A 85 -23.05 -2.98 -10.28
N VAL A 86 -22.50 -4.04 -10.88
CA VAL A 86 -21.31 -3.97 -11.75
C VAL A 86 -21.51 -3.07 -12.98
N ALA A 87 -22.73 -3.02 -13.53
CA ALA A 87 -23.03 -2.24 -14.74
C ALA A 87 -23.47 -0.80 -14.43
N ASP A 88 -23.63 -0.43 -13.15
CA ASP A 88 -24.10 0.88 -12.75
C ASP A 88 -22.99 1.93 -12.89
N ASN A 89 -23.20 2.83 -13.86
CA ASN A 89 -22.33 3.95 -14.17
C ASN A 89 -23.06 5.30 -14.06
N ARG A 90 -24.24 5.35 -13.43
CA ARG A 90 -25.11 6.55 -13.45
C ARG A 90 -24.50 7.75 -12.72
N LEU A 91 -23.83 7.48 -11.59
CA LEU A 91 -23.24 8.52 -10.74
C LEU A 91 -21.72 8.60 -10.87
N TYR A 92 -21.07 7.52 -11.33
CA TYR A 92 -19.63 7.45 -11.47
C TYR A 92 -19.22 6.36 -12.47
N HIS A 93 -18.30 6.68 -13.37
CA HIS A 93 -17.80 5.73 -14.37
C HIS A 93 -16.85 4.70 -13.73
N GLN A 94 -17.25 3.42 -13.74
CA GLN A 94 -16.42 2.33 -13.19
C GLN A 94 -14.99 2.27 -13.79
N PRO A 95 -14.76 2.55 -15.09
CA PRO A 95 -13.39 2.54 -15.63
C PRO A 95 -12.42 3.51 -14.95
N LEU A 96 -12.89 4.65 -14.44
CA LEU A 96 -12.04 5.63 -13.75
C LEU A 96 -11.42 5.06 -12.46
N ARG A 97 -11.99 3.99 -11.92
CA ARG A 97 -11.50 3.27 -10.74
C ARG A 97 -10.23 2.48 -10.97
N PHE A 98 -9.71 2.42 -12.21
CA PHE A 98 -8.43 1.79 -12.54
C PHE A 98 -7.29 2.80 -12.67
N LEU A 99 -7.57 4.11 -12.60
CA LEU A 99 -6.54 5.16 -12.72
C LEU A 99 -5.49 5.12 -11.61
N TRP A 100 -5.75 4.42 -10.49
CA TRP A 100 -4.75 4.19 -9.45
C TRP A 100 -3.49 3.49 -9.98
N THR A 101 -3.59 2.73 -11.09
CA THR A 101 -2.46 2.04 -11.71
C THR A 101 -1.36 3.01 -12.17
N HIS A 102 -1.70 4.25 -12.52
CA HIS A 102 -0.73 5.29 -12.88
C HIS A 102 -0.14 6.00 -11.66
N ALA A 103 -0.71 5.77 -10.47
CA ALA A 103 -0.28 6.35 -9.20
C ALA A 103 0.64 5.42 -8.39
N VAL A 104 1.06 4.27 -8.95
CA VAL A 104 1.93 3.30 -8.28
C VAL A 104 3.40 3.49 -8.64
N GLU A 105 4.29 3.09 -7.72
CA GLU A 105 5.74 3.08 -7.88
C GLU A 105 6.33 1.83 -7.17
N PRO A 106 7.43 1.25 -7.69
CA PRO A 106 8.12 0.17 -7.01
C PRO A 106 8.83 0.69 -5.75
N ARG A 107 8.65 0.01 -4.62
CA ARG A 107 9.24 0.43 -3.33
C ARG A 107 9.81 -0.71 -2.49
N LEU A 108 9.78 -1.95 -2.99
CA LEU A 108 10.31 -3.08 -2.25
C LEU A 108 11.84 -3.06 -2.22
N LEU A 109 12.39 -2.97 -1.02
CA LEU A 109 13.80 -3.15 -0.75
C LEU A 109 14.07 -4.62 -0.43
N VAL A 110 14.95 -5.25 -1.21
CA VAL A 110 15.40 -6.63 -0.99
C VAL A 110 16.92 -6.69 -0.94
N PRO A 111 17.55 -6.88 0.23
CA PRO A 111 18.98 -7.10 0.30
C PRO A 111 19.30 -8.52 -0.17
N VAL A 112 20.30 -8.64 -1.04
CA VAL A 112 20.74 -9.91 -1.62
C VAL A 112 22.20 -10.14 -1.23
N CYS A 113 22.48 -11.32 -0.67
CA CYS A 113 23.84 -11.69 -0.31
C CYS A 113 24.66 -11.99 -1.56
N ARG A 114 25.78 -11.27 -1.74
CA ARG A 114 26.66 -11.41 -2.92
C ARG A 114 27.21 -12.82 -3.10
N SER A 115 27.59 -13.51 -2.02
CA SER A 115 28.23 -14.85 -2.11
C SER A 115 27.23 -15.97 -2.45
N LYS A 116 25.99 -15.88 -1.96
CA LYS A 116 24.96 -16.90 -2.14
C LYS A 116 23.97 -16.58 -3.26
N ASN A 117 23.96 -15.33 -3.74
CA ASN A 117 22.98 -14.77 -4.67
C ASN A 117 21.53 -15.05 -4.22
N LYS A 118 21.26 -14.88 -2.92
CA LYS A 118 19.95 -15.13 -2.31
C LYS A 118 19.53 -13.93 -1.46
N PRO A 119 18.22 -13.61 -1.40
CA PRO A 119 17.70 -12.64 -0.46
C PRO A 119 18.09 -13.00 0.97
N ILE A 120 18.47 -12.00 1.73
CA ILE A 120 18.77 -12.12 3.16
C ILE A 120 17.89 -11.18 3.96
N GLN A 121 17.85 -11.38 5.27
CA GLN A 121 17.21 -10.45 6.19
C GLN A 121 18.27 -9.53 6.77
N CYS A 122 18.01 -8.22 6.76
CA CYS A 122 18.90 -7.20 7.29
C CYS A 122 18.11 -6.15 8.06
N ASP A 123 18.73 -5.54 9.05
CA ASP A 123 18.21 -4.38 9.73
C ASP A 123 18.30 -3.16 8.80
N VAL A 124 17.27 -2.34 8.80
CA VAL A 124 17.17 -1.11 8.01
C VAL A 124 16.98 0.06 8.96
N GLU A 125 17.80 1.09 8.80
CA GLU A 125 17.63 2.39 9.43
C GLU A 125 17.30 3.41 8.34
N ILE A 126 16.20 4.14 8.50
CA ILE A 126 15.73 5.16 7.56
C ILE A 126 15.70 6.50 8.28
N ARG A 127 16.34 7.51 7.70
CA ARG A 127 16.33 8.88 8.21
C ARG A 127 15.41 9.75 7.36
N PHE A 128 14.52 10.51 7.98
CA PHE A 128 13.56 11.37 7.27
C PHE A 128 13.99 12.84 7.19
N LYS A 129 13.52 13.55 6.15
CA LYS A 129 13.77 14.98 5.88
C LYS A 129 13.14 15.91 6.91
N ASN A 130 11.97 15.56 7.43
CA ASN A 130 11.19 16.45 8.30
C ASN A 130 11.52 16.25 9.78
N PRO A 131 12.06 17.28 10.48
CA PRO A 131 12.31 17.22 11.92
C PRO A 131 11.03 17.34 12.78
N SER A 132 9.89 17.65 12.17
CA SER A 132 8.58 17.72 12.82
C SER A 132 7.90 16.36 13.03
N MET A 133 8.43 15.28 12.44
CA MET A 133 8.08 13.93 12.85
C MET A 133 8.72 13.63 14.21
N SER A 134 7.93 13.14 15.17
CA SER A 134 8.39 12.80 16.53
C SER A 134 9.54 11.78 16.59
N LEU A 135 9.79 11.07 15.48
CA LEU A 135 10.92 10.16 15.31
C LEU A 135 11.66 10.49 14.00
N PRO A 136 12.89 11.02 14.05
CA PRO A 136 13.69 11.31 12.86
C PRO A 136 14.23 10.04 12.18
N TYR A 137 14.19 8.90 12.89
CA TYR A 137 14.64 7.60 12.43
C TYR A 137 13.52 6.58 12.50
N TYR A 138 13.46 5.70 11.50
CA TYR A 138 12.67 4.48 11.52
C TYR A 138 13.58 3.27 11.40
N TYR A 139 13.35 2.29 12.28
CA TYR A 139 14.06 1.02 12.28
C TYR A 139 13.12 -0.09 11.85
N GLY A 140 13.58 -0.94 10.93
CA GLY A 140 12.81 -2.05 10.39
C GLY A 140 13.69 -3.20 9.93
N LEU A 141 13.06 -4.21 9.35
CA LEU A 141 13.73 -5.39 8.80
C LEU A 141 13.40 -5.48 7.32
N ALA A 142 14.43 -5.57 6.48
CA ALA A 142 14.25 -5.90 5.07
C ALA A 142 14.25 -7.43 4.89
N PRO A 143 13.51 -7.98 3.91
CA PRO A 143 12.80 -7.28 2.83
C PRO A 143 11.57 -6.46 3.30
N MET A 144 11.42 -5.22 2.81
CA MET A 144 10.30 -4.36 3.19
C MET A 144 9.92 -3.33 2.13
N VAL A 145 8.66 -2.88 2.16
CA VAL A 145 8.19 -1.74 1.36
C VAL A 145 8.64 -0.44 2.00
N LEU A 146 9.49 0.30 1.29
CA LEU A 146 9.99 1.59 1.72
C LEU A 146 8.85 2.62 1.86
N PRO A 147 8.98 3.57 2.80
CA PRO A 147 8.16 4.77 2.77
C PRO A 147 8.44 5.57 1.49
N PRO A 148 7.60 6.56 1.17
CA PRO A 148 7.80 7.44 0.02
C PRO A 148 9.16 8.12 0.08
N LEU A 149 9.95 7.95 -1.00
CA LEU A 149 11.36 8.34 -1.05
C LEU A 149 11.57 9.85 -0.97
N ASP A 150 10.57 10.64 -1.38
CA ASP A 150 10.58 12.10 -1.27
C ASP A 150 10.85 12.61 0.14
N ASP A 151 10.45 11.86 1.18
CA ASP A 151 10.64 12.23 2.58
C ASP A 151 11.93 11.64 3.17
N VAL A 152 12.66 10.79 2.46
CA VAL A 152 13.80 10.05 2.99
C VAL A 152 15.11 10.80 2.68
N ILE A 153 15.95 10.99 3.69
CA ILE A 153 17.32 11.51 3.55
C ILE A 153 18.28 10.38 3.24
N SER A 154 18.25 9.32 4.04
CA SER A 154 19.19 8.21 3.92
C SER A 154 18.60 6.90 4.38
N ILE A 155 19.18 5.82 3.86
CA ILE A 155 18.85 4.45 4.22
C ILE A 155 20.16 3.74 4.54
N ALA A 156 20.27 3.15 5.73
CA ALA A 156 21.39 2.31 6.11
C ALA A 156 20.92 0.85 6.28
N LEU A 157 21.70 -0.09 5.77
CA LEU A 157 21.50 -1.52 5.95
C LEU A 157 22.56 -2.05 6.90
N ARG A 158 22.12 -2.74 7.95
CA ARG A 158 22.97 -3.35 8.97
C ARG A 158 22.59 -4.82 9.16
N GLY A 159 23.52 -5.61 9.64
CA GLY A 159 23.23 -6.98 10.03
C GLY A 159 24.46 -7.74 10.51
N PRO A 160 24.28 -8.82 11.28
CA PRO A 160 25.38 -9.65 11.74
C PRO A 160 26.11 -10.30 10.56
N GLY A 161 27.39 -9.99 10.39
CA GLY A 161 28.21 -10.52 9.30
C GLY A 161 27.89 -9.95 7.91
N VAL A 162 27.15 -8.84 7.85
CA VAL A 162 26.88 -8.08 6.62
C VAL A 162 27.61 -6.74 6.73
N GLU A 163 28.26 -6.32 5.64
CA GLU A 163 28.88 -5.00 5.56
C GLU A 163 27.81 -3.91 5.67
N GLU A 164 28.07 -2.87 6.46
CA GLU A 164 27.15 -1.74 6.58
C GLU A 164 27.13 -0.95 5.28
N LEU A 165 25.95 -0.82 4.68
CA LEU A 165 25.74 -0.06 3.45
C LEU A 165 24.91 1.18 3.76
N HIS A 166 25.40 2.35 3.37
CA HIS A 166 24.70 3.61 3.54
C HIS A 166 24.36 4.24 2.19
N PHE A 167 23.08 4.50 1.96
CA PHE A 167 22.56 5.17 0.78
C PHE A 167 22.13 6.58 1.16
N ASP A 168 22.73 7.59 0.52
CA ASP A 168 22.33 8.98 0.64
C ASP A 168 21.40 9.35 -0.52
N LEU A 169 20.19 9.80 -0.18
CA LEU A 169 19.11 10.15 -1.11
C LEU A 169 18.89 11.67 -1.17
N THR A 170 19.77 12.48 -0.58
CA THR A 170 19.64 13.94 -0.58
C THR A 170 19.66 14.56 -1.99
N ASN A 171 20.39 13.96 -2.92
CA ASN A 171 20.57 14.46 -4.29
C ASN A 171 19.73 13.71 -5.34
N GLU A 172 19.05 12.63 -4.96
CA GLU A 172 18.18 11.86 -5.84
C GLU A 172 16.79 12.54 -5.86
N LYS A 173 16.32 12.90 -7.06
CA LYS A 173 14.99 13.49 -7.32
C LYS A 173 14.14 12.54 -8.13
#